data_AF-A0A964UNZ6-F1
#
_entry.id   AF-A0A964UNZ6-F1
#
_cell.length_a   1.000
_cell.length_b   1.000
_cell.length_c   1.000
_cell.angle_alpha   90.00
_cell.angle_beta   90.00
_cell.angle_gamma   90.00
#
_symmetry.space_group_name_H-M   'P 1'
#
loop_
_entity.id
_entity.type
_entity.pdbx_description
1 polymer ?
#
loop_
_entity_poly.entity_id
_entity_poly.type
_entity_poly.pdbx_seq_one_letter_code
_entity_poly.pdbx_strand_id
1 'polypeptide(L)'
;MLTLYMKTGCPFCEKVRTFTDEHDIAFTEKNIADADVAEELIERGGTRQVPYLVDDTSGVEMYESDDIISYLAQHYVSSGVARDPEEGESGAGAESGA
;
A
#
# COMPACT_ATOMS: atom_id res chain seq x y z
N MET A 1 6.95 -6.66 -6.02
CA MET A 1 6.03 -5.50 -6.06
C MET A 1 5.15 -5.62 -4.84
N LEU A 2 4.96 -4.55 -4.06
CA LEU A 2 4.09 -4.58 -2.88
C LEU A 2 2.64 -4.26 -3.29
N THR A 3 1.70 -5.12 -2.94
CA THR A 3 0.26 -4.89 -3.09
C THR A 3 -0.42 -5.05 -1.74
N LEU A 4 -1.23 -4.07 -1.35
CA LEU A 4 -2.00 -4.12 -0.11
C LEU A 4 -3.50 -4.12 -0.44
N TYR A 5 -4.19 -5.16 0.01
CA TYR A 5 -5.64 -5.24 -0.05
C TYR A 5 -6.22 -4.57 1.18
N MET A 6 -7.04 -3.56 0.96
CA MET A 6 -7.57 -2.68 2.00
C MET A 6 -9.07 -2.46 1.85
N LYS A 7 -9.67 -1.88 2.87
CA LYS A 7 -11.05 -1.39 2.83
C LYS A 7 -11.12 0.00 3.44
N THR A 8 -11.85 0.90 2.78
CA THR A 8 -12.12 2.25 3.29
C THR A 8 -12.79 2.21 4.66
N GLY A 9 -12.29 2.99 5.61
CA GLY A 9 -12.82 3.06 6.99
C GLY A 9 -12.49 1.85 7.87
N CYS A 10 -11.52 1.02 7.47
CA CYS A 10 -11.02 -0.06 8.32
C CYS A 10 -9.83 0.44 9.18
N PRO A 11 -9.94 0.42 10.52
CA PRO A 11 -8.89 0.95 11.39
C PRO A 11 -7.56 0.20 11.28
N PHE A 12 -7.60 -1.11 10.99
CA PHE A 12 -6.39 -1.91 10.79
C PHE A 12 -5.70 -1.62 9.46
N CYS A 13 -6.46 -1.29 8.41
CA CYS A 13 -5.90 -0.86 7.13
C CYS A 13 -5.25 0.52 7.26
N GLU A 14 -5.91 1.45 7.97
CA GLU A 14 -5.36 2.78 8.25
C GLU A 14 -4.04 2.68 9.01
N LYS A 15 -3.95 1.79 10.00
CA LYS A 15 -2.70 1.53 10.73
C LYS A 15 -1.53 1.15 9.80
N VAL A 16 -1.75 0.21 8.87
CA VAL A 16 -0.71 -0.18 7.89
C VAL A 16 -0.39 0.98 6.94
N ARG A 17 -1.42 1.70 6.48
CA ARG A 17 -1.27 2.84 5.56
C ARG A 17 -0.45 3.97 6.19
N THR A 18 -0.70 4.29 7.45
CA THR A 18 0.10 5.27 8.21
C THR A 18 1.56 4.84 8.27
N PHE A 19 1.83 3.58 8.59
CA PHE A 19 3.21 3.06 8.62
C PHE A 19 3.90 3.18 7.25
N THR A 20 3.23 2.79 6.16
CA THR A 20 3.79 2.91 4.81
C THR A 20 4.03 4.36 4.41
N ASP A 21 3.18 5.30 4.84
CA ASP A 21 3.30 6.73 4.54
C ASP A 21 4.48 7.35 5.32
N GLU A 22 4.55 7.12 6.64
CA GLU A 22 5.66 7.58 7.50
C GLU A 22 7.02 7.06 7.06
N HIS A 23 7.02 5.90 6.39
CA HIS A 23 8.21 5.26 5.87
C HIS A 23 8.23 5.25 4.34
N ASP A 24 7.56 6.16 3.64
CA ASP A 24 7.53 6.30 2.16
C ASP A 24 7.70 4.97 1.40
N ILE A 25 6.95 3.95 1.81
CA ILE A 25 6.97 2.62 1.21
C ILE A 25 5.96 2.66 0.07
N ALA A 26 6.43 2.54 -1.16
CA ALA A 26 5.55 2.47 -2.32
C ALA A 26 4.85 1.11 -2.40
N PHE A 27 3.52 1.12 -2.57
CA PHE A 27 2.70 -0.06 -2.78
C PHE A 27 1.53 0.23 -3.71
N THR A 28 0.95 -0.82 -4.29
CA THR A 28 -0.33 -0.78 -5.00
C THR A 28 -1.47 -1.06 -4.02
N GLU A 29 -2.38 -0.10 -3.85
CA GLU A 29 -3.59 -0.31 -3.05
C GLU A 29 -4.66 -1.01 -3.90
N LYS A 30 -5.27 -2.07 -3.37
CA LYS A 30 -6.45 -2.72 -3.94
C LYS A 30 -7.60 -2.67 -2.94
N ASN A 31 -8.70 -2.03 -3.30
CA ASN A 31 -9.83 -1.85 -2.38
C ASN A 31 -10.89 -2.95 -2.57
N ILE A 32 -11.17 -3.71 -1.50
CA ILE A 32 -12.13 -4.82 -1.53
C ILE A 32 -13.61 -4.39 -1.58
N ALA A 33 -13.88 -3.07 -1.65
CA ALA A 33 -15.19 -2.55 -2.03
C ALA A 33 -15.54 -2.88 -3.48
N ASP A 34 -14.51 -3.05 -4.32
CA ASP A 34 -14.65 -3.63 -5.65
C ASP A 34 -14.83 -5.15 -5.55
N ALA A 35 -15.77 -5.68 -6.32
CA ALA A 35 -16.15 -7.10 -6.23
C ALA A 35 -15.06 -8.02 -6.78
N ASP A 36 -14.44 -7.64 -7.90
CA ASP A 36 -13.38 -8.41 -8.54
C ASP A 36 -12.13 -8.46 -7.65
N VAL A 37 -11.77 -7.34 -7.00
CA VAL A 37 -10.68 -7.31 -6.00
C VAL A 37 -10.98 -8.21 -4.80
N ALA A 38 -12.24 -8.24 -4.36
CA ALA A 38 -12.63 -9.06 -3.23
C ALA A 38 -12.63 -10.57 -3.56
N GLU A 39 -13.03 -10.95 -4.77
CA GLU A 39 -12.87 -12.33 -5.25
C GLU A 39 -11.39 -12.70 -5.36
N GLU A 40 -10.55 -11.84 -5.96
CA GLU A 40 -9.11 -12.06 -6.06
C GLU A 40 -8.47 -12.28 -4.66
N LEU A 41 -8.86 -11.48 -3.67
CA LEU A 41 -8.40 -11.67 -2.28
C LEU A 41 -8.83 -13.03 -1.71
N ILE A 42 -10.06 -13.48 -1.95
CA ILE A 42 -10.53 -14.80 -1.48
C ILE A 42 -9.76 -15.91 -2.18
N GLU A 43 -9.51 -15.79 -3.48
CA GLU A 43 -8.76 -16.80 -4.23
C GLU A 43 -7.33 -16.95 -3.72
N ARG A 44 -6.70 -15.84 -3.31
CA ARG A 44 -5.32 -15.83 -2.80
C ARG A 44 -5.22 -16.24 -1.33
N GLY A 45 -5.96 -15.56 -0.46
CA GLY A 45 -5.82 -15.71 1.00
C GLY A 45 -6.95 -16.48 1.69
N GLY A 46 -7.96 -16.92 0.94
CA GLY A 46 -9.04 -17.78 1.43
C GLY A 46 -10.17 -17.06 2.18
N THR A 47 -10.04 -15.76 2.46
CA THR A 47 -11.06 -14.97 3.16
C THR A 47 -11.03 -13.50 2.75
N ARG A 48 -12.16 -12.79 2.91
CA ARG A 48 -12.28 -11.33 2.70
C ARG A 48 -11.73 -10.51 3.88
N GLN A 49 -10.81 -11.05 4.66
CA GLN A 49 -10.18 -10.35 5.77
C GLN A 49 -9.20 -9.29 5.22
N VAL A 50 -9.12 -8.14 5.87
CA VAL A 50 -8.17 -7.08 5.54
C VAL A 50 -7.55 -6.51 6.82
N PRO A 51 -6.32 -5.96 6.76
CA PRO A 51 -5.44 -5.87 5.59
C PRO A 51 -4.82 -7.21 5.17
N TYR A 52 -4.45 -7.33 3.88
CA TYR A 52 -3.67 -8.44 3.34
C TYR A 52 -2.53 -7.89 2.48
N LEU A 53 -1.31 -8.38 2.71
CA LEU A 53 -0.12 -8.01 1.97
C LEU A 53 0.24 -9.09 0.97
N VAL A 54 0.62 -8.66 -0.23
CA VAL A 54 1.33 -9.46 -1.22
C VAL A 54 2.63 -8.76 -1.57
N ASP A 55 3.74 -9.48 -1.44
CA ASP A 55 5.04 -9.08 -1.94
C ASP A 55 5.52 -10.09 -3.00
N ASP A 56 5.26 -9.77 -4.27
CA ASP A 56 5.71 -10.60 -5.39
C ASP A 56 7.23 -10.70 -5.51
N THR A 57 7.99 -9.77 -4.91
CA THR A 57 9.46 -9.81 -4.97
C THR A 57 10.01 -10.91 -4.06
N SER A 58 9.42 -11.09 -2.89
CA SER A 58 9.85 -12.10 -1.92
C SER A 58 9.00 -13.38 -1.95
N GLY A 59 7.90 -13.38 -2.71
CA GLY A 59 6.93 -14.49 -2.74
C GLY A 59 6.18 -14.64 -1.43
N VAL A 60 5.95 -13.52 -0.72
CA VAL A 60 5.34 -13.50 0.61
C VAL A 60 3.92 -12.97 0.50
N GLU A 61 2.98 -13.65 1.15
CA GLU A 61 1.63 -13.16 1.33
C GLU A 61 1.18 -13.38 2.78
N MET A 62 0.52 -12.40 3.39
CA MET A 62 0.15 -12.48 4.81
C MET A 62 -1.02 -11.59 5.22
N TYR A 63 -1.70 -12.01 6.29
CA TYR A 63 -2.71 -11.25 7.00
C TYR A 63 -2.11 -10.59 8.25
N GLU A 64 -3.01 -9.99 9.06
CA GLU A 64 -2.73 -9.35 10.35
C GLU A 64 -1.90 -8.07 10.24
N SER A 65 -2.50 -6.94 10.62
CA SER A 65 -1.88 -5.62 10.46
C SER A 65 -0.52 -5.49 11.15
N ASP A 66 -0.35 -6.12 12.31
CA ASP A 66 0.89 -6.06 13.09
C ASP A 66 2.01 -6.88 12.45
N ASP A 67 1.69 -8.04 11.87
CA ASP A 67 2.64 -8.87 11.14
C ASP A 67 3.07 -8.19 9.84
N ILE A 68 2.12 -7.59 9.12
CA ILE A 68 2.40 -6.79 7.92
C ILE A 68 3.35 -5.64 8.23
N ILE A 69 3.09 -4.86 9.29
CA ILE A 69 3.97 -3.76 9.70
C ILE A 69 5.35 -4.28 10.07
N SER A 70 5.42 -5.37 10.84
CA SER A 70 6.68 -5.99 11.24
C SER A 70 7.49 -6.47 10.02
N TYR A 71 6.83 -7.03 9.02
CA TYR A 71 7.46 -7.43 7.76
C TYR A 71 7.99 -6.20 7.00
N LEU A 72 7.15 -5.18 6.82
CA LEU A 72 7.55 -3.96 6.12
C LEU A 72 8.72 -3.24 6.81
N ALA A 73 8.71 -3.19 8.14
CA ALA A 73 9.81 -2.64 8.94
C ALA A 73 11.13 -3.39 8.69
N GLN A 74 11.10 -4.71 8.68
CA GLN A 74 12.31 -5.53 8.52
C GLN A 74 12.87 -5.51 7.10
N HIS A 75 12.01 -5.38 6.09
CA HIS A 75 12.39 -5.57 4.69
C HIS A 75 12.49 -4.27 3.88
N TYR A 76 11.76 -3.21 4.26
CA TYR A 76 11.60 -2.00 3.45
C TYR A 76 11.99 -0.71 4.18
N VAL A 77 12.17 -0.77 5.50
CA VAL A 77 12.70 0.36 6.27
C VAL A 77 14.20 0.17 6.44
N SER A 78 14.97 0.77 5.53
CA SER A 78 16.42 0.85 5.69
C SER A 78 16.76 1.83 6.81
N SER A 79 17.76 1.51 7.62
CA SER A 79 18.27 2.40 8.66
C SER A 79 18.93 3.64 8.03
N GLY A 80 18.11 4.64 7.68
CA GLY A 80 18.52 6.01 7.35
C GLY A 80 19.54 6.17 6.24
N VAL A 81 19.10 6.16 4.98
CA VAL A 81 19.71 6.99 3.92
C VAL A 81 18.59 7.59 3.08
N ALA A 82 18.72 8.90 2.85
CA ALA A 82 17.77 9.84 2.28
C ALA A 82 16.91 9.32 1.12
N ARG A 83 15.63 9.64 1.18
CA ARG A 83 14.72 9.57 0.04
C ARG A 83 14.83 10.88 -0.71
N ASP A 84 15.29 10.78 -1.94
CA ASP A 84 15.32 11.87 -2.90
C ASP A 84 13.87 12.33 -3.21
N PRO A 85 13.56 13.63 -3.23
CA PRO A 85 12.22 14.12 -3.49
C PRO A 85 12.03 14.42 -4.99
N GLU A 86 11.50 13.48 -5.77
CA GLU A 86 10.88 13.75 -7.08
C GLU A 86 9.66 12.80 -7.20
N GLU A 87 8.43 13.22 -7.45
CA GLU A 87 7.94 14.16 -8.48
C GLU A 87 6.79 15.02 -7.90
N GLY A 88 6.56 16.28 -8.28
CA GLY A 88 6.68 16.83 -9.61
C GLY A 88 5.28 17.00 -10.24
N GLU A 89 4.36 17.71 -9.58
CA GLU A 89 3.14 18.16 -10.24
C GLU A 89 3.43 19.41 -11.08
N SER A 90 3.69 19.16 -12.36
CA SER A 90 3.61 20.16 -13.43
C SER A 90 2.16 20.36 -13.87
N GLY A 91 1.73 21.62 -13.97
CA GLY A 91 0.58 22.03 -14.76
C GLY A 91 -0.13 23.24 -14.16
N ALA A 92 -0.46 24.32 -14.85
CA ALA A 92 -0.14 24.75 -16.20
C ALA A 92 -0.44 26.26 -16.22
N GLY A 93 0.49 27.07 -16.73
CA GLY A 93 0.16 28.41 -17.17
C GLY A 93 -0.68 28.33 -18.45
N ALA A 94 -1.73 29.12 -18.52
CA ALA A 94 -2.39 29.48 -19.76
C ALA A 94 -2.73 30.97 -19.72
N GLU A 95 -1.96 31.73 -20.50
CA GLU A 95 -2.30 33.07 -20.98
C GLU A 95 -3.56 33.06 -21.85
N SER A 96 -4.39 34.08 -21.70
CA SER A 96 -5.22 34.77 -22.72
C SER A 96 -5.96 35.88 -21.97
N GLY A 97 -5.99 37.17 -22.31
CA GLY A 97 -5.69 37.88 -23.54
C GLY A 97 -6.69 39.06 -23.62
N ALA A 98 -6.20 40.21 -24.08
CA ALA A 98 -6.91 41.47 -24.40
C ALA A 98 -7.35 42.38 -23.24
#